data_AF-A0AAU5NPS7-F1
#
_entry.id   AF-A0AAU5NPS7-F1
#
_cell.length_a   1.000
_cell.length_b   1.000
_cell.length_c   1.000
_cell.angle_alpha   90.00
_cell.angle_beta   90.00
_cell.angle_gamma   90.00
#
_symmetry.space_group_name_H-M   'P 1'
#
loop_
_entity.id
_entity.type
_entity.pdbx_description
1 polymer ?
#
loop_
_entity_poly.entity_id
_entity_poly.type
_entity_poly.pdbx_seq_one_letter_code
_entity_poly.pdbx_strand_id
1 'polypeptide(L)'
;MSGPARLDTSVAHNARVWNYWIGGKDNYEVDRGVGEHVAGMFPLIREIARADRWFLGQAVRHLAEERGVRQFLDIGTGLPTADNTHEIAQRVAPDARIVYVDNDPIVLAHARTLLTGTAEGVTDYIDADVRDPAAILERAADTLDFTRPVAVMMLGILNFVLDEEAARGIVREVMADVPSGSFLVLTHPTHDSEVGGEGQIPAMKFWNENAKPPITARSGAEIAAFFDGLELLEPGLVSCSRWRGEADSLVVVPQYGAVAVKP
;
A
#
# COMPACT_ATOMS: atom_id res chain seq x y z
N MET A 1 6.13 -23.69 15.31
CA MET A 1 6.78 -23.45 14.01
C MET A 1 5.88 -24.06 12.94
N SER A 2 5.02 -23.25 12.32
CA SER A 2 4.33 -23.67 11.10
C SER A 2 5.34 -23.52 9.96
N GLY A 3 5.52 -24.54 9.14
CA GLY A 3 6.31 -24.40 7.91
C GLY A 3 5.69 -23.33 7.00
N PRO A 4 6.41 -22.84 5.97
CA PRO A 4 5.86 -21.84 5.05
C PRO A 4 4.53 -22.36 4.50
N ALA A 5 3.47 -21.59 4.70
CA ALA A 5 2.15 -21.95 4.22
C ALA A 5 2.26 -22.22 2.72
N ARG A 6 1.93 -23.44 2.31
CA ARG A 6 2.02 -23.85 0.90
C ARG A 6 1.08 -22.96 0.09
N LEU A 7 1.59 -22.34 -0.96
CA LEU A 7 0.82 -21.49 -1.86
C LEU A 7 -0.44 -22.22 -2.34
N ASP A 8 -1.61 -21.72 -1.97
CA ASP A 8 -2.89 -22.22 -2.49
C ASP A 8 -3.20 -21.53 -3.82
N THR A 9 -3.12 -22.29 -4.90
CA THR A 9 -3.38 -21.81 -6.26
C THR A 9 -4.79 -22.15 -6.74
N SER A 10 -5.65 -22.68 -5.86
CA SER A 10 -7.04 -23.05 -6.17
C SER A 10 -8.05 -21.94 -5.85
N VAL A 11 -7.66 -20.94 -5.07
CA VAL A 11 -8.48 -19.78 -4.68
C VAL A 11 -7.81 -18.51 -5.15
N ALA A 12 -8.54 -17.53 -5.70
CA ALA A 12 -7.93 -16.26 -6.12
C ALA A 12 -7.35 -15.48 -4.92
N HIS A 13 -6.17 -14.89 -5.09
CA HIS A 13 -5.49 -14.13 -4.02
C HIS A 13 -5.19 -12.69 -4.43
N ASN A 14 -5.31 -11.75 -3.49
CA ASN A 14 -5.19 -10.32 -3.75
C ASN A 14 -3.94 -9.93 -4.54
N ALA A 15 -2.76 -10.30 -4.05
CA ALA A 15 -1.50 -9.93 -4.69
C ALA A 15 -1.42 -10.40 -6.15
N ARG A 16 -1.96 -11.59 -6.45
CA ARG A 16 -1.96 -12.20 -7.78
C ARG A 16 -2.98 -11.57 -8.72
N VAL A 17 -4.19 -11.29 -8.24
CA VAL A 17 -5.20 -10.58 -9.05
C VAL A 17 -4.74 -9.16 -9.35
N TRP A 18 -4.15 -8.48 -8.36
CA TRP A 18 -3.57 -7.15 -8.57
C TRP A 18 -2.43 -7.18 -9.59
N ASN A 19 -1.52 -8.15 -9.47
CA ASN A 19 -0.46 -8.41 -10.44
C ASN A 19 -1.03 -8.60 -11.86
N TYR A 20 -2.13 -9.32 -12.01
CA TYR A 20 -2.81 -9.48 -13.30
C TYR A 20 -3.36 -8.14 -13.84
N TRP A 21 -4.04 -7.33 -13.02
CA TRP A 21 -4.63 -6.06 -13.47
C TRP A 21 -3.60 -5.04 -13.95
N ILE A 22 -2.37 -5.11 -13.44
CA ILE A 22 -1.24 -4.26 -13.89
C ILE A 22 -0.41 -4.90 -15.01
N GLY A 23 -0.84 -6.05 -15.55
CA GLY A 23 -0.18 -6.72 -16.69
C GLY A 23 1.00 -7.63 -16.31
N GLY A 24 1.15 -7.96 -15.03
CA GLY A 24 2.12 -8.92 -14.53
C GLY A 24 1.79 -10.37 -14.90
N LYS A 25 2.74 -11.27 -14.64
CA LYS A 25 2.69 -12.68 -15.03
C LYS A 25 2.59 -13.65 -13.85
N ASP A 26 2.71 -13.14 -12.63
CA ASP A 26 2.72 -13.92 -11.38
C ASP A 26 1.29 -14.13 -10.88
N ASN A 27 0.48 -14.79 -11.72
CA ASN A 27 -0.93 -15.06 -11.48
C ASN A 27 -1.38 -16.38 -12.12
N TYR A 28 -2.36 -17.03 -11.50
CA TYR A 28 -2.96 -18.28 -11.97
C TYR A 28 -4.28 -18.02 -12.69
N GLU A 29 -4.83 -19.06 -13.31
CA GLU A 29 -6.09 -18.99 -14.03
C GLU A 29 -7.25 -18.56 -13.13
N VAL A 30 -7.27 -19.01 -11.88
CA VAL A 30 -8.29 -18.61 -10.89
C VAL A 30 -8.24 -17.11 -10.60
N ASP A 31 -7.04 -16.53 -10.51
CA ASP A 31 -6.86 -15.09 -10.27
C ASP A 31 -7.35 -14.28 -11.47
N ARG A 32 -7.03 -14.73 -12.69
CA ARG A 32 -7.51 -14.09 -13.93
C ARG A 32 -9.03 -14.16 -14.05
N GLY A 33 -9.64 -15.31 -13.75
CA GLY A 33 -11.09 -15.49 -13.81
C GLY A 33 -11.84 -14.52 -12.89
N VAL A 34 -11.39 -14.42 -11.62
CA VAL A 34 -11.95 -13.44 -10.67
C VAL A 34 -11.66 -12.00 -11.14
N GLY A 35 -10.42 -11.73 -11.56
CA GLY A 35 -10.01 -10.41 -12.02
C GLY A 35 -10.81 -9.88 -13.21
N GLU A 36 -11.12 -10.73 -14.19
CA GLU A 36 -11.95 -10.36 -15.34
C GLU A 36 -13.41 -10.16 -14.96
N HIS A 37 -13.95 -10.96 -14.04
CA HIS A 37 -15.31 -10.78 -13.57
C HIS A 37 -15.48 -9.43 -12.85
N VAL A 38 -14.55 -9.12 -11.93
CA VAL A 38 -14.52 -7.82 -11.25
C VAL A 38 -14.36 -6.68 -12.24
N ALA A 39 -13.47 -6.80 -13.24
CA ALA A 39 -13.30 -5.77 -14.26
C ALA A 39 -14.55 -5.57 -15.14
N GLY A 40 -15.34 -6.62 -15.37
CA GLY A 40 -16.64 -6.53 -16.04
C GLY A 40 -17.70 -5.81 -15.21
N MET A 41 -17.70 -6.00 -13.89
CA MET A 41 -18.61 -5.31 -12.96
C MET A 41 -18.20 -3.87 -12.71
N PHE A 42 -16.89 -3.62 -12.62
CA PHE A 42 -16.32 -2.34 -12.23
C PHE A 42 -15.15 -1.97 -13.15
N PRO A 43 -15.43 -1.34 -14.31
CA PRO A 43 -14.44 -1.08 -15.36
C PRO A 43 -13.24 -0.22 -14.94
N LEU A 44 -13.37 0.58 -13.86
CA LEU A 44 -12.29 1.43 -13.35
C LEU A 44 -11.21 0.66 -12.58
N ILE A 45 -11.38 -0.63 -12.27
CA ILE A 45 -10.45 -1.37 -11.40
C ILE A 45 -9.00 -1.38 -11.93
N ARG A 46 -8.82 -1.46 -13.26
CA ARG A 46 -7.48 -1.41 -13.87
C ARG A 46 -6.87 -0.02 -13.83
N GLU A 47 -7.70 1.04 -13.89
CA GLU A 47 -7.22 2.42 -13.69
C GLU A 47 -6.85 2.66 -12.23
N ILE A 48 -7.61 2.12 -11.27
CA ILE A 48 -7.26 2.16 -9.85
C ILE A 48 -5.88 1.55 -9.63
N ALA A 49 -5.62 0.36 -10.17
CA ALA A 49 -4.34 -0.31 -9.99
C ALA A 49 -3.16 0.49 -10.55
N ARG A 50 -3.36 1.17 -11.69
CA ARG A 50 -2.36 2.10 -12.26
C ARG A 50 -2.19 3.36 -11.42
N ALA A 51 -3.28 3.96 -10.99
CA ALA A 51 -3.28 5.19 -10.20
C ALA A 51 -2.62 4.99 -8.84
N ASP A 52 -2.84 3.85 -8.18
CA ASP A 52 -2.22 3.49 -6.90
C ASP A 52 -0.70 3.35 -7.03
N ARG A 53 -0.22 2.71 -8.11
CA ARG A 53 1.22 2.61 -8.42
C ARG A 53 1.84 3.95 -8.78
N TRP A 54 1.11 4.76 -9.54
CA TRP A 54 1.54 6.13 -9.86
C TRP A 54 1.64 6.98 -8.59
N PHE A 55 0.67 6.89 -7.68
CA PHE A 55 0.65 7.60 -6.40
C PHE A 55 1.84 7.20 -5.53
N LEU A 56 2.12 5.89 -5.40
CA LEU A 56 3.32 5.39 -4.70
C LEU A 56 4.56 6.12 -5.20
N GLY A 57 4.77 6.12 -6.53
CA GLY A 57 5.96 6.72 -7.11
C GLY A 57 6.06 8.23 -6.91
N GLN A 58 4.94 8.95 -6.95
CA GLN A 58 4.93 10.39 -6.64
C GLN A 58 5.21 10.66 -5.16
N ALA A 59 4.57 9.93 -4.25
CA ALA A 59 4.75 10.10 -2.82
C ALA A 59 6.20 9.81 -2.40
N VAL A 60 6.76 8.68 -2.84
CA VAL A 60 8.15 8.31 -2.53
C VAL A 60 9.13 9.34 -3.09
N ARG A 61 8.96 9.76 -4.34
CA ARG A 61 9.81 10.79 -4.96
C ARG A 61 9.75 12.11 -4.18
N HIS A 62 8.54 12.61 -3.92
CA HIS A 62 8.34 13.85 -3.18
C HIS A 62 8.99 13.79 -1.78
N LEU A 63 8.79 12.68 -1.06
CA LEU A 63 9.36 12.51 0.28
C LEU A 63 10.88 12.41 0.26
N ALA A 64 11.46 11.70 -0.71
CA ALA A 64 12.91 11.56 -0.84
C ALA A 64 13.59 12.86 -1.30
N GLU A 65 13.03 13.53 -2.31
CA GLU A 65 13.59 14.72 -2.96
C GLU A 65 13.33 15.99 -2.14
N GLU A 66 12.07 16.29 -1.85
CA GLU A 66 11.66 17.58 -1.28
C GLU A 66 11.64 17.58 0.24
N ARG A 67 11.33 16.44 0.86
CA ARG A 67 11.23 16.31 2.33
C ARG A 67 12.46 15.68 2.97
N GLY A 68 13.41 15.20 2.17
CA GLY A 68 14.69 14.66 2.65
C GLY A 68 14.57 13.34 3.41
N VAL A 69 13.48 12.59 3.24
CA VAL A 69 13.29 11.29 3.90
C VAL A 69 14.30 10.28 3.37
N ARG A 70 14.86 9.46 4.27
CA ARG A 70 15.84 8.41 3.97
C ARG A 70 15.42 7.03 4.46
N GLN A 71 14.25 6.91 5.09
CA GLN A 71 13.79 5.68 5.75
C GLN A 71 12.34 5.43 5.38
N PHE A 72 12.03 4.26 4.87
CA PHE A 72 10.69 3.87 4.46
C PHE A 72 10.31 2.54 5.12
N LEU A 73 9.14 2.51 5.74
CA LEU A 73 8.51 1.30 6.25
C LEU A 73 7.27 1.03 5.40
N ASP A 74 7.34 0.04 4.51
CA ASP A 74 6.33 -0.23 3.50
C ASP A 74 5.48 -1.45 3.90
N ILE A 75 4.32 -1.20 4.51
CA ILE A 75 3.45 -2.21 5.09
C ILE A 75 2.37 -2.61 4.09
N GLY A 76 2.36 -3.89 3.70
CA GLY A 76 1.52 -4.41 2.64
C GLY A 76 2.14 -4.24 1.26
N THR A 77 3.42 -4.60 1.13
CA THR A 77 4.23 -4.37 -0.07
C THR A 77 3.61 -4.95 -1.35
N GLY A 78 2.98 -6.13 -1.25
CA GLY A 78 2.49 -6.88 -2.38
C GLY A 78 3.60 -7.44 -3.28
N LEU A 79 3.21 -7.99 -4.43
CA LEU A 79 4.16 -8.56 -5.38
C LEU A 79 5.08 -7.47 -5.98
N PRO A 80 6.37 -7.76 -6.18
CA PRO A 80 7.30 -6.82 -6.79
C PRO A 80 6.84 -6.40 -8.19
N THR A 81 6.98 -5.12 -8.51
CA THR A 81 6.65 -4.54 -9.82
C THR A 81 7.83 -3.78 -10.39
N ALA A 82 7.66 -3.10 -11.53
CA ALA A 82 8.61 -2.05 -11.89
C ALA A 82 8.50 -0.88 -10.90
N ASP A 83 9.62 -0.22 -10.62
CA ASP A 83 9.73 0.94 -9.73
C ASP A 83 9.17 0.68 -8.32
N ASN A 84 9.73 -0.31 -7.63
CA ASN A 84 9.46 -0.57 -6.22
C ASN A 84 9.96 0.61 -5.37
N THR A 85 9.41 0.74 -4.15
CA THR A 85 9.72 1.81 -3.19
C THR A 85 11.21 2.12 -3.06
N HIS A 86 12.06 1.10 -2.92
CA HIS A 86 13.51 1.28 -2.82
C HIS A 86 14.15 1.76 -4.10
N GLU A 87 13.72 1.29 -5.28
CA GLU A 87 14.27 1.70 -6.57
C GLU A 87 14.01 3.19 -6.81
N ILE A 88 12.83 3.69 -6.41
CA ILE A 88 12.48 5.10 -6.52
C ILE A 88 13.27 5.93 -5.51
N ALA A 89 13.26 5.53 -4.23
CA ALA A 89 13.94 6.25 -3.16
C ALA A 89 15.45 6.32 -3.40
N GLN A 90 16.08 5.20 -3.77
CA GLN A 90 17.54 5.10 -3.95
C GLN A 90 18.05 5.76 -5.23
N ARG A 91 17.19 5.95 -6.23
CA ARG A 91 17.52 6.78 -7.40
C ARG A 91 17.75 8.25 -7.01
N VAL A 92 17.05 8.72 -5.98
CA VAL A 92 17.15 10.08 -5.43
C VAL A 92 18.22 10.16 -4.35
N ALA A 93 18.20 9.21 -3.42
CA ALA A 93 19.04 9.15 -2.24
C ALA A 93 19.61 7.74 -2.11
N PRO A 94 20.79 7.45 -2.69
CA PRO A 94 21.35 6.09 -2.73
C PRO A 94 21.52 5.42 -1.37
N ASP A 95 21.57 6.18 -0.28
CA ASP A 95 21.67 5.72 1.11
C ASP A 95 20.30 5.40 1.76
N ALA A 96 19.19 5.52 1.03
CA ALA A 96 17.86 5.26 1.54
C ALA A 96 17.69 3.80 2.01
N ARG A 97 17.02 3.65 3.15
CA ARG A 97 16.72 2.37 3.81
C ARG A 97 15.24 2.05 3.71
N ILE A 98 14.94 0.83 3.31
CA ILE A 98 13.56 0.38 3.10
C ILE A 98 13.36 -0.94 3.83
N VAL A 99 12.32 -1.02 4.64
CA VAL A 99 11.81 -2.27 5.20
C VAL A 99 10.45 -2.55 4.58
N TYR A 100 10.35 -3.66 3.86
CA TYR A 100 9.12 -4.18 3.29
C TYR A 100 8.44 -5.14 4.26
N VAL A 101 7.11 -5.11 4.33
CA VAL A 101 6.33 -5.99 5.20
C VAL A 101 5.16 -6.57 4.42
N ASP A 102 5.05 -7.90 4.39
CA ASP A 102 3.90 -8.60 3.81
C ASP A 102 3.80 -10.02 4.39
N ASN A 103 2.59 -10.56 4.54
CA ASN A 103 2.35 -11.90 5.07
C ASN A 103 1.90 -12.91 4.00
N ASP A 104 1.81 -12.51 2.73
CA ASP A 104 1.48 -13.41 1.64
C ASP A 104 2.70 -14.30 1.30
N PRO A 105 2.58 -15.64 1.37
CA PRO A 105 3.66 -16.56 1.02
C PRO A 105 4.22 -16.35 -0.39
N ILE A 106 3.42 -15.85 -1.34
CA ILE A 106 3.93 -15.54 -2.68
C ILE A 106 4.88 -14.35 -2.65
N VAL A 107 4.57 -13.31 -1.88
CA VAL A 107 5.42 -12.13 -1.75
C VAL A 107 6.74 -12.52 -1.11
N LEU A 108 6.70 -13.33 -0.05
CA LEU A 108 7.90 -13.89 0.59
C LEU A 108 8.76 -14.68 -0.40
N ALA A 109 8.16 -15.48 -1.29
CA ALA A 109 8.89 -16.23 -2.31
C ALA A 109 9.60 -15.33 -3.32
N HIS A 110 9.07 -14.12 -3.55
CA HIS A 110 9.63 -13.10 -4.43
C HIS A 110 10.45 -12.01 -3.69
N ALA A 111 10.57 -12.08 -2.36
CA ALA A 111 11.21 -11.05 -1.54
C ALA A 111 12.65 -10.76 -1.97
N ARG A 112 13.41 -11.75 -2.47
CA ARG A 112 14.78 -11.55 -2.98
C ARG A 112 14.87 -10.46 -4.04
N THR A 113 13.84 -10.28 -4.87
CA THR A 113 13.78 -9.21 -5.87
C THR A 113 13.69 -7.82 -5.21
N LEU A 114 12.97 -7.72 -4.08
CA LEU A 114 12.87 -6.47 -3.29
C LEU A 114 14.16 -6.14 -2.53
N LEU A 115 15.01 -7.14 -2.29
CA LEU A 115 16.25 -7.02 -1.53
C LEU A 115 17.47 -6.64 -2.37
N THR A 116 17.27 -6.18 -3.61
CA THR A 116 18.34 -5.80 -4.53
C THR A 116 18.40 -4.28 -4.70
N GLY A 117 19.00 -3.60 -3.73
CA GLY A 117 19.20 -2.15 -3.75
C GLY A 117 20.57 -1.68 -4.23
N THR A 118 20.85 -0.39 -4.01
CA THR A 118 22.17 0.24 -4.13
C THR A 118 23.18 -0.31 -3.11
N ALA A 119 24.47 -0.03 -3.32
CA ALA A 119 25.53 -0.46 -2.40
C ALA A 119 25.52 0.32 -1.08
N GLU A 120 25.04 1.57 -1.11
CA GLU A 120 24.98 2.50 0.01
C GLU A 120 23.71 2.33 0.87
N GLY A 121 22.63 1.84 0.25
CA GLY A 121 21.33 1.68 0.88
C GLY A 121 21.17 0.33 1.58
N VAL A 122 20.01 0.14 2.19
CA VAL A 122 19.61 -1.14 2.79
C VAL A 122 18.17 -1.45 2.40
N THR A 123 17.92 -2.70 2.06
CA THR A 123 16.58 -3.23 1.84
C THR A 123 16.42 -4.47 2.71
N ASP A 124 15.30 -4.56 3.41
CA ASP A 124 14.98 -5.69 4.27
C ASP A 124 13.50 -6.07 4.10
N TYR A 125 13.14 -7.29 4.51
CA TYR A 125 11.80 -7.84 4.37
C TYR A 125 11.36 -8.55 5.64
N ILE A 126 10.17 -8.21 6.11
CA ILE A 126 9.52 -8.78 7.29
C ILE A 126 8.26 -9.53 6.87
N ASP A 127 8.27 -10.84 7.05
CA ASP A 127 7.04 -11.65 7.06
C ASP A 127 6.25 -11.37 8.34
N ALA A 128 5.21 -10.52 8.25
CA ALA A 128 4.35 -10.14 9.37
C ALA A 128 2.97 -9.62 8.89
N ASP A 129 1.96 -9.80 9.73
CA ASP A 129 0.60 -9.29 9.50
C ASP A 129 0.49 -7.85 10.02
N VAL A 130 -0.14 -6.96 9.23
CA VAL A 130 -0.41 -5.56 9.59
C VAL A 130 -1.18 -5.41 10.92
N ARG A 131 -1.88 -6.46 11.37
CA ARG A 131 -2.60 -6.50 12.64
C ARG A 131 -1.69 -6.69 13.86
N ASP A 132 -0.39 -6.89 13.67
CA ASP A 132 0.62 -6.95 14.73
C ASP A 132 1.67 -5.84 14.54
N PRO A 133 1.28 -4.55 14.68
CA PRO A 133 2.17 -3.41 14.46
C PRO A 133 3.38 -3.42 15.40
N ALA A 134 3.24 -3.87 16.65
CA ALA A 134 4.34 -3.99 17.59
C ALA A 134 5.45 -4.92 17.06
N ALA A 135 5.10 -6.12 16.57
CA ALA A 135 6.09 -7.04 16.00
C ALA A 135 6.75 -6.50 14.71
N ILE A 136 6.00 -5.74 13.91
CA ILE A 136 6.54 -5.08 12.71
C ILE A 136 7.58 -4.04 13.12
N LEU A 137 7.25 -3.16 14.06
CA LEU A 137 8.13 -2.08 14.51
C LEU A 137 9.39 -2.63 15.20
N GLU A 138 9.25 -3.63 16.08
CA GLU A 138 10.38 -4.26 16.76
C GLU A 138 11.41 -4.77 15.74
N ARG A 139 10.96 -5.49 14.71
CA ARG A 139 11.82 -6.07 13.68
C ARG A 139 12.35 -5.01 12.71
N ALA A 140 11.54 -3.99 12.38
CA ALA A 140 11.97 -2.92 11.49
C ALA A 140 13.12 -2.09 12.09
N ALA A 141 13.22 -2.03 13.43
CA ALA A 141 14.30 -1.33 14.14
C ALA A 141 15.71 -1.91 13.89
N ASP A 142 15.82 -3.15 13.39
CA ASP A 142 17.10 -3.74 13.00
C ASP A 142 17.73 -3.04 11.78
N THR A 143 16.89 -2.41 10.94
CA THR A 143 17.30 -1.74 9.70
C THR A 143 17.05 -0.23 9.77
N LEU A 144 15.89 0.19 10.29
CA LEU A 144 15.48 1.58 10.42
C LEU A 144 15.88 2.17 11.78
N ASP A 145 16.26 3.43 11.77
CA ASP A 145 16.56 4.23 12.95
C ASP A 145 15.35 5.09 13.32
N PHE A 146 14.55 4.63 14.29
CA PHE A 146 13.39 5.34 14.81
C PHE A 146 13.72 6.56 15.67
N THR A 147 14.99 6.99 15.75
CA THR A 147 15.35 8.32 16.24
C THR A 147 15.30 9.39 15.14
N ARG A 148 15.16 8.97 13.88
CA ARG A 148 15.08 9.83 12.70
C ARG A 148 13.75 9.62 11.95
N PRO A 149 13.25 10.62 11.20
CA PRO A 149 12.00 10.50 10.47
C PRO A 149 11.91 9.26 9.56
N VAL A 150 10.74 8.65 9.53
CA VAL A 150 10.38 7.50 8.69
C VAL A 150 9.13 7.83 7.87
N ALA A 151 9.11 7.45 6.60
CA ALA A 151 7.88 7.40 5.82
C ALA A 151 7.23 6.02 5.97
N VAL A 152 6.11 5.96 6.71
CA VAL A 152 5.28 4.78 6.84
C VAL A 152 4.32 4.74 5.66
N MET A 153 4.40 3.70 4.85
CA MET A 153 3.51 3.48 3.71
C MET A 153 2.50 2.38 4.03
N MET A 154 1.23 2.69 3.82
CA MET A 154 0.09 1.80 4.01
C MET A 154 -0.82 1.91 2.79
N LEU A 155 -0.37 1.39 1.65
CA LEU A 155 -1.05 1.53 0.37
C LEU A 155 -2.02 0.37 0.16
N GLY A 156 -3.32 0.62 0.27
CA GLY A 156 -4.37 -0.39 0.11
C GLY A 156 -4.44 -1.43 1.25
N ILE A 157 -3.42 -1.58 2.09
CA ILE A 157 -3.34 -2.64 3.10
C ILE A 157 -4.45 -2.60 4.16
N LEU A 158 -4.94 -1.41 4.53
CA LEU A 158 -5.97 -1.27 5.58
C LEU A 158 -7.36 -1.73 5.12
N ASN A 159 -7.58 -1.95 3.82
CA ASN A 159 -8.84 -2.49 3.32
C ASN A 159 -9.06 -3.96 3.72
N PHE A 160 -7.99 -4.69 4.10
CA PHE A 160 -8.06 -6.06 4.59
C PHE A 160 -8.41 -6.12 6.09
N VAL A 161 -8.33 -5.00 6.80
CA VAL A 161 -8.76 -4.86 8.20
C VAL A 161 -10.20 -4.36 8.17
N LEU A 162 -11.18 -5.27 8.24
CA LEU A 162 -12.59 -4.94 7.99
C LEU A 162 -13.20 -4.04 9.06
N ASP A 163 -12.79 -4.20 10.31
CA ASP A 163 -13.22 -3.34 11.41
C ASP A 163 -12.51 -1.98 11.33
N GLU A 164 -13.28 -0.90 11.28
CA GLU A 164 -12.76 0.46 11.14
C GLU A 164 -11.92 0.90 12.34
N GLU A 165 -12.38 0.65 13.56
CA GLU A 165 -11.67 1.08 14.76
C GLU A 165 -10.36 0.32 14.93
N ALA A 166 -10.33 -0.97 14.58
CA ALA A 166 -9.10 -1.76 14.52
C ALA A 166 -8.12 -1.22 13.48
N ALA A 167 -8.60 -0.88 12.27
CA ALA A 167 -7.76 -0.28 11.24
C ALA A 167 -7.18 1.07 11.69
N ARG A 168 -7.98 1.92 12.35
CA ARG A 168 -7.52 3.19 12.95
C ARG A 168 -6.57 2.96 14.11
N GLY A 169 -6.79 1.91 14.90
CA GLY A 169 -5.90 1.47 15.97
C GLY A 169 -4.49 1.16 15.46
N ILE A 170 -4.39 0.39 14.37
CA ILE A 170 -3.11 0.06 13.73
C ILE A 170 -2.36 1.32 13.29
N VAL A 171 -3.04 2.25 12.61
CA VAL A 171 -2.39 3.50 12.18
C VAL A 171 -1.89 4.31 13.36
N ARG A 172 -2.72 4.47 14.41
CA ARG A 172 -2.33 5.20 15.62
C ARG A 172 -1.14 4.57 16.33
N GLU A 173 -1.11 3.24 16.45
CA GLU A 173 -0.01 2.52 17.10
C GLU A 173 1.29 2.69 16.32
N VAL A 174 1.27 2.46 15.01
CA VAL A 174 2.45 2.66 14.15
C VAL A 174 2.95 4.11 14.20
N MET A 175 2.03 5.07 14.10
CA MET A 175 2.40 6.48 14.10
C MET A 175 2.81 6.99 15.48
N ALA A 176 2.43 6.33 16.59
CA ALA A 176 2.89 6.69 17.92
C ALA A 176 4.40 6.46 18.10
N ASP A 177 4.92 5.36 17.52
CA ASP A 177 6.29 4.88 17.75
C ASP A 177 7.34 5.45 16.78
N VAL A 178 6.92 6.07 15.68
CA VAL A 178 7.84 6.82 14.79
C VAL A 178 8.03 8.26 15.29
N PRO A 179 9.20 8.91 15.11
CA PRO A 179 9.46 10.23 15.67
C PRO A 179 8.71 11.35 14.93
N SER A 180 8.58 12.53 15.55
CA SER A 180 8.11 13.75 14.88
C SER A 180 8.88 14.04 13.59
N GLY A 181 8.20 14.59 12.60
CA GLY A 181 8.70 14.77 11.24
C GLY A 181 8.60 13.51 10.36
N SER A 182 8.14 12.37 10.90
CA SER A 182 7.78 11.18 10.11
C SER A 182 6.53 11.41 9.27
N PHE A 183 6.28 10.55 8.29
CA PHE A 183 5.16 10.69 7.36
C PHE A 183 4.29 9.44 7.34
N LEU A 184 2.99 9.64 7.16
CA LEU A 184 2.06 8.58 6.78
C LEU A 184 1.69 8.79 5.31
N VAL A 185 1.90 7.75 4.50
CA VAL A 185 1.47 7.67 3.09
C VAL A 185 0.43 6.56 3.01
N LEU A 186 -0.80 6.89 2.61
CA LEU A 186 -1.90 5.93 2.67
C LEU A 186 -2.81 6.07 1.45
N THR A 187 -3.21 4.92 0.89
CA THR A 187 -4.31 4.82 -0.07
C THR A 187 -5.38 3.87 0.45
N HIS A 188 -6.63 4.18 0.16
CA HIS A 188 -7.76 3.34 0.57
C HIS A 188 -8.92 3.41 -0.43
N PRO A 189 -9.57 2.28 -0.75
CA PRO A 189 -10.73 2.28 -1.63
C PRO A 189 -11.90 3.00 -0.96
N THR A 190 -12.59 3.82 -1.73
CA THR A 190 -13.77 4.56 -1.24
C THR A 190 -15.03 4.19 -2.00
N HIS A 191 -16.16 4.20 -1.29
CA HIS A 191 -17.48 4.05 -1.91
C HIS A 191 -18.15 5.40 -2.19
N ASP A 192 -17.44 6.52 -2.02
CA ASP A 192 -17.99 7.86 -2.26
C ASP A 192 -18.29 8.09 -3.75
N SER A 193 -19.50 8.57 -4.02
CA SER A 193 -19.99 8.74 -5.39
C SER A 193 -19.29 9.87 -6.14
N GLU A 194 -18.73 10.86 -5.44
CA GLU A 194 -18.00 11.99 -6.03
C GLU A 194 -16.78 11.58 -6.85
N VAL A 195 -16.17 10.43 -6.52
CA VAL A 195 -15.03 9.84 -7.23
C VAL A 195 -15.41 8.54 -7.95
N GLY A 196 -16.71 8.24 -8.07
CA GLY A 196 -17.23 7.06 -8.77
C GLY A 196 -17.20 5.76 -7.96
N GLY A 197 -17.24 5.84 -6.63
CA GLY A 197 -17.09 4.70 -5.71
C GLY A 197 -18.27 3.74 -5.63
N GLU A 198 -19.43 4.08 -6.20
CA GLU A 198 -20.65 3.25 -6.10
C GLU A 198 -20.44 1.83 -6.63
N GLY A 199 -19.60 1.66 -7.65
CA GLY A 199 -19.25 0.35 -8.24
C GLY A 199 -18.40 -0.54 -7.33
N GLN A 200 -17.74 0.02 -6.31
CA GLN A 200 -16.90 -0.75 -5.38
C GLN A 200 -17.74 -1.71 -4.53
N ILE A 201 -18.94 -1.30 -4.10
CA ILE A 201 -19.79 -2.11 -3.22
C ILE A 201 -20.14 -3.48 -3.84
N PRO A 202 -20.75 -3.57 -5.04
CA PRO A 202 -21.05 -4.86 -5.65
C PRO A 202 -19.80 -5.65 -6.03
N ALA A 203 -18.73 -4.96 -6.48
CA ALA A 203 -17.47 -5.61 -6.83
C ALA A 203 -16.78 -6.26 -5.62
N MET A 204 -16.74 -5.57 -4.47
CA MET A 204 -16.18 -6.09 -3.23
C MET A 204 -17.04 -7.20 -2.64
N LYS A 205 -18.37 -7.14 -2.79
CA LYS A 205 -19.22 -8.27 -2.41
C LYS A 205 -18.85 -9.53 -3.19
N PHE A 206 -18.73 -9.42 -4.52
CA PHE A 206 -18.28 -10.54 -5.36
C PHE A 206 -16.88 -11.01 -4.96
N TRP A 207 -15.95 -10.09 -4.73
CA TRP A 207 -14.61 -10.41 -4.26
C TRP A 207 -14.63 -11.24 -2.97
N ASN A 208 -15.34 -10.78 -1.94
CA ASN A 208 -15.37 -11.41 -0.62
C ASN A 208 -15.99 -12.82 -0.64
N GLU A 209 -16.79 -13.13 -1.66
CA GLU A 209 -17.36 -14.45 -1.91
C GLU A 209 -16.42 -15.39 -2.70
N ASN A 210 -15.47 -14.84 -3.49
CA ASN A 210 -14.73 -15.60 -4.51
C ASN A 210 -13.19 -15.50 -4.41
N ALA A 211 -12.66 -14.63 -3.55
CA ALA A 211 -11.23 -14.37 -3.40
C ALA A 211 -10.83 -14.16 -1.94
N LYS A 212 -9.52 -14.13 -1.70
CA LYS A 212 -8.92 -13.88 -0.39
C LYS A 212 -7.80 -12.83 -0.48
N PRO A 213 -7.55 -12.07 0.60
CA PRO A 213 -8.39 -11.92 1.79
C PRO A 213 -9.66 -11.11 1.50
N PRO A 214 -10.66 -11.09 2.39
CA PRO A 214 -11.79 -10.17 2.25
C PRO A 214 -11.34 -8.71 2.37
N ILE A 215 -12.05 -7.82 1.68
CA ILE A 215 -11.78 -6.38 1.62
C ILE A 215 -13.01 -5.54 1.94
N THR A 216 -12.77 -4.31 2.39
CA THR A 216 -13.80 -3.28 2.57
C THR A 216 -13.38 -1.94 1.98
N ALA A 217 -14.34 -1.22 1.40
CA ALA A 217 -14.23 0.21 1.12
C ALA A 217 -14.66 0.99 2.36
N ARG A 218 -14.28 2.27 2.40
CA ARG A 218 -14.64 3.22 3.47
C ARG A 218 -15.10 4.54 2.86
N SER A 219 -15.87 5.33 3.59
CA SER A 219 -16.15 6.71 3.18
C SER A 219 -14.91 7.59 3.29
N GLY A 220 -14.90 8.74 2.62
CA GLY A 220 -13.83 9.73 2.74
C GLY A 220 -13.66 10.25 4.15
N ALA A 221 -14.75 10.36 4.93
CA ALA A 221 -14.69 10.74 6.33
C ALA A 221 -13.98 9.70 7.19
N GLU A 222 -14.30 8.41 6.99
CA GLU A 222 -13.63 7.29 7.68
C GLU A 222 -12.15 7.21 7.30
N ILE A 223 -11.82 7.46 6.02
CA ILE A 223 -10.44 7.47 5.53
C ILE A 223 -9.66 8.67 6.09
N ALA A 224 -10.28 9.85 6.14
CA ALA A 224 -9.67 11.04 6.75
C ALA A 224 -9.33 10.81 8.22
N ALA A 225 -10.13 10.03 8.95
CA ALA A 225 -9.91 9.71 10.35
C ALA A 225 -8.67 8.81 10.61
N PHE A 226 -8.05 8.23 9.57
CA PHE A 226 -6.72 7.60 9.72
C PHE A 226 -5.62 8.63 9.98
N PHE A 227 -5.85 9.90 9.61
CA PHE A 227 -4.86 10.98 9.73
C PHE A 227 -5.08 11.86 10.96
N ASP A 228 -5.95 11.48 11.88
CA ASP A 228 -6.21 12.24 13.11
C ASP A 228 -4.91 12.50 13.89
N GLY A 229 -4.62 13.76 14.18
CA GLY A 229 -3.39 14.19 14.86
C GLY A 229 -2.16 14.33 13.95
N LEU A 230 -2.31 14.12 12.65
CA LEU A 230 -1.29 14.38 11.64
C LEU A 230 -1.66 15.63 10.82
N GLU A 231 -0.66 16.23 10.17
CA GLU A 231 -0.86 17.37 9.27
C GLU A 231 -0.81 16.90 7.82
N LEU A 232 -1.96 16.92 7.14
CA LEU A 232 -2.05 16.57 5.72
C LEU A 232 -1.22 17.54 4.86
N LEU A 233 -0.39 17.00 3.99
CA LEU A 233 0.27 17.77 2.95
C LEU A 233 -0.74 18.08 1.84
N GLU A 234 -0.67 19.28 1.27
CA GLU A 234 -1.43 19.65 0.08
C GLU A 234 -1.23 18.62 -1.04
N PRO A 235 -2.27 18.20 -1.78
CA PRO A 235 -3.65 18.74 -1.78
C PRO A 235 -4.60 18.12 -0.73
N GLY A 236 -4.09 17.43 0.29
CA GLY A 236 -4.89 16.72 1.28
C GLY A 236 -5.39 15.36 0.78
N LEU A 237 -6.59 14.98 1.21
CA LEU A 237 -7.23 13.71 0.81
C LEU A 237 -7.96 13.90 -0.52
N VAL A 238 -7.45 13.25 -1.56
CA VAL A 238 -7.98 13.33 -2.93
C VAL A 238 -7.92 11.95 -3.59
N SER A 239 -8.59 11.76 -4.74
CA SER A 239 -8.35 10.59 -5.59
C SER A 239 -6.85 10.41 -5.80
N CYS A 240 -6.30 9.22 -5.58
CA CYS A 240 -4.86 9.00 -5.57
C CYS A 240 -4.20 9.41 -6.91
N SER A 241 -4.94 9.33 -8.02
CA SER A 241 -4.53 9.83 -9.35
C SER A 241 -4.40 11.35 -9.47
N ARG A 242 -4.84 12.13 -8.47
CA ARG A 242 -4.80 13.60 -8.44
C ARG A 242 -3.82 14.16 -7.42
N TRP A 243 -3.18 13.31 -6.61
CA TRP A 243 -2.23 13.78 -5.61
C TRP A 243 -0.93 14.23 -6.28
N ARG A 244 -0.69 15.55 -6.32
CA ARG A 244 0.51 16.20 -6.89
C ARG A 244 0.87 15.77 -8.33
N GLY A 245 -0.14 15.40 -9.12
CA GLY A 245 0.00 15.14 -10.55
C GLY A 245 -0.25 16.38 -11.39
N GLU A 246 0.24 16.39 -12.62
CA GLU A 246 -0.23 17.36 -13.60
C GLU A 246 -1.75 17.21 -13.75
N ALA A 247 -2.47 18.33 -13.66
CA ALA A 247 -3.91 18.36 -13.84
C ALA A 247 -4.27 17.67 -15.17
N ASP A 248 -5.18 16.70 -15.10
CA ASP A 248 -5.76 15.94 -16.22
C ASP A 248 -4.89 14.86 -16.86
N SER A 249 -3.76 14.51 -16.26
CA SER A 249 -2.91 13.41 -16.72
C SER A 249 -3.54 12.01 -16.52
N LEU A 250 -4.40 11.85 -15.51
CA LEU A 250 -5.02 10.57 -15.15
C LEU A 250 -6.52 10.68 -14.85
N VAL A 251 -7.22 9.57 -15.11
CA VAL A 251 -8.64 9.39 -14.79
C VAL A 251 -8.82 9.45 -13.26
N VAL A 252 -9.88 10.13 -12.79
CA VAL A 252 -10.26 10.12 -11.37
C VAL A 252 -10.74 8.72 -11.00
N VAL A 253 -10.26 8.19 -9.87
CA VAL A 253 -10.56 6.83 -9.43
C VAL A 253 -11.08 6.83 -7.99
N PRO A 254 -11.96 5.89 -7.61
CA PRO A 254 -12.47 5.79 -6.25
C PRO A 254 -11.50 5.03 -5.32
N GLN A 255 -10.30 5.57 -5.23
CA GLN A 255 -9.22 5.21 -4.33
C GLN A 255 -8.68 6.54 -3.82
N TYR A 256 -8.91 6.86 -2.56
CA TYR A 256 -8.30 8.06 -2.00
C TYR A 256 -6.82 7.81 -1.69
N GLY A 257 -6.02 8.86 -1.81
CA GLY A 257 -4.62 8.89 -1.45
C GLY A 257 -4.27 10.19 -0.74
N ALA A 258 -3.46 10.09 0.30
CA ALA A 258 -2.97 11.23 1.05
C ALA A 258 -1.59 10.97 1.65
N VAL A 259 -0.88 12.06 1.91
CA VAL A 259 0.39 12.08 2.65
C VAL A 259 0.23 13.08 3.78
N ALA A 260 0.58 12.67 5.00
CA ALA A 260 0.58 13.54 6.17
C ALA A 260 1.92 13.49 6.89
N VAL A 261 2.28 14.56 7.57
CA VAL A 261 3.44 14.64 8.47
C VAL A 261 2.99 14.52 9.92
N LYS A 262 3.75 13.81 10.74
CA LYS A 262 3.63 13.79 12.19
C LYS A 262 4.28 15.06 12.77
N PRO A 263 3.54 15.94 13.47
CA PRO A 263 4.09 17.13 14.11
C PRO A 263 5.21 16.83 15.11
#